data_AF-A0A643EX36-F1
#
_entry.id   AF-A0A643EX36-F1
#
_cell.length_a   1.000
_cell.length_b   1.000
_cell.length_c   1.000
_cell.angle_alpha   90.00
_cell.angle_beta   90.00
_cell.angle_gamma   90.00
#
_symmetry.space_group_name_H-M   'P 1'
#
loop_
_entity.id
_entity.type
_entity.pdbx_description
1 polymer ?
#
loop_
_entity_poly.entity_id
_entity_poly.type
_entity_poly.pdbx_seq_one_letter_code
_entity_poly.pdbx_strand_id
1 'polypeptide(L)'
;MQDRCACYLLGLRGIDKYLAGRLSEDTLINNLAHEWASLPTAMGKGAYAGQNAAVGPDRVRKVLAKVRQRHGASQPAREIVVEKEVDKPVVPVSVEAEIRKRTDQWSWITTIFGSGGAGLAALAGMDWQTVTAIGALALGGLIIALLLRRQIVCAVQDVRRMIEG
;
A
#
# COMPACT_ATOMS: atom_id res chain seq x y z
N MET A 1 4.26 17.87 -18.39
CA MET A 1 4.53 16.48 -17.96
C MET A 1 4.83 16.37 -16.47
N GLN A 2 5.64 17.27 -15.90
CA GLN A 2 6.05 17.22 -14.49
C GLN A 2 4.87 17.21 -13.50
N ASP A 3 3.86 18.05 -13.72
CA ASP A 3 2.67 18.11 -12.84
C ASP A 3 1.91 16.79 -12.77
N ARG A 4 1.82 16.06 -13.89
CA ARG A 4 1.14 14.75 -13.94
C ARG A 4 1.90 13.72 -13.12
N CYS A 5 3.23 13.71 -13.20
CA CYS A 5 4.07 12.83 -12.40
C CYS A 5 3.98 13.19 -10.91
N ALA A 6 4.02 14.48 -10.57
CA ALA A 6 3.88 14.94 -9.20
C ALA A 6 2.52 14.54 -8.60
N CYS A 7 1.42 14.77 -9.33
CA CYS A 7 0.08 14.33 -8.90
C CYS A 7 0.00 12.82 -8.72
N TYR A 8 0.61 12.04 -9.61
CA TYR A 8 0.65 10.58 -9.49
C TYR A 8 1.39 10.12 -8.21
N LEU A 9 2.57 10.69 -7.94
CA LEU A 9 3.35 10.37 -6.73
C LEU A 9 2.62 10.82 -5.45
N LEU A 10 1.93 11.96 -5.47
CA LEU A 10 1.09 12.42 -4.36
C LEU A 10 -0.05 11.43 -4.06
N GLY A 11 -0.70 10.91 -5.11
CA GLY A 11 -1.70 9.85 -5.01
C GLY A 11 -1.13 8.59 -4.35
N LEU A 12 0.03 8.12 -4.82
CA LEU A 12 0.72 6.95 -4.26
C LEU A 12 1.08 7.12 -2.78
N ARG A 13 1.49 8.33 -2.37
CA ARG A 13 1.82 8.65 -0.97
C ARG A 13 0.61 8.89 -0.07
N GLY A 14 -0.59 8.93 -0.66
CA GLY A 14 -1.85 8.86 0.07
C GLY A 14 -2.55 10.19 0.28
N ILE A 15 -2.35 11.18 -0.59
CA ILE A 15 -3.05 12.48 -0.49
C ILE A 15 -4.58 12.31 -0.47
N ASP A 16 -5.14 11.39 -1.26
CA ASP A 16 -6.58 11.13 -1.32
C ASP A 16 -7.10 10.52 -0.01
N LYS A 17 -6.29 9.66 0.63
CA LYS A 17 -6.62 9.07 1.94
C LYS A 17 -6.59 10.13 3.03
N TYR A 18 -5.62 11.04 3.01
CA TYR A 18 -5.56 12.19 3.93
C TYR A 18 -6.76 13.11 3.75
N LEU A 19 -7.09 13.48 2.50
CA LEU A 19 -8.24 14.35 2.21
C LEU A 19 -9.58 13.70 2.60
N ALA A 20 -9.69 12.38 2.52
CA ALA A 20 -10.82 11.61 3.01
C ALA A 20 -10.81 11.34 4.53
N GLY A 21 -9.81 11.84 5.27
CA GLY A 21 -9.68 11.61 6.72
C GLY A 21 -9.27 10.19 7.12
N ARG A 22 -8.80 9.37 6.16
CA ARG A 22 -8.37 7.97 6.35
C ARG A 22 -6.86 7.80 6.56
N LEU A 23 -6.10 8.90 6.54
CA LEU A 23 -4.66 8.93 6.79
C LEU A 23 -4.34 10.15 7.68
N SER A 24 -3.50 9.97 8.70
CA SER A 24 -3.10 11.08 9.57
C SER A 24 -2.18 12.07 8.82
N GLU A 25 -2.17 13.32 9.28
CA GLU A 25 -1.32 14.36 8.70
C GLU A 25 0.17 14.00 8.81
N ASP A 26 0.62 13.56 9.99
CA ASP A 26 2.03 13.22 10.22
C ASP A 26 2.46 12.00 9.38
N THR A 27 1.59 11.01 9.18
CA THR A 27 1.90 9.89 8.29
C THR A 27 2.00 10.35 6.84
N LEU A 28 1.12 11.24 6.38
CA LEU A 28 1.25 11.83 5.05
C LEU A 28 2.58 12.59 4.92
N ILE A 29 2.93 13.46 5.88
CA ILE A 29 4.18 14.25 5.86
C ILE A 29 5.40 13.31 5.74
N ASN A 30 5.44 12.24 6.53
CA ASN A 30 6.53 11.26 6.45
C ASN A 30 6.57 10.56 5.08
N ASN A 31 5.42 10.18 4.53
CA ASN A 31 5.34 9.58 3.20
C ASN A 31 5.84 10.52 2.09
N LEU A 32 5.50 11.81 2.18
CA LEU A 32 5.96 12.83 1.23
C LEU A 32 7.47 13.06 1.34
N ALA A 33 8.04 13.03 2.55
CA ALA A 33 9.48 13.19 2.76
C ALA A 33 10.33 12.09 2.09
N HIS A 34 9.74 10.90 1.84
CA HIS A 34 10.39 9.81 1.11
C HIS A 34 10.30 9.91 -0.42
N GLU A 35 9.54 10.87 -0.97
CA GLU A 35 9.53 11.19 -2.41
C GLU A 35 10.32 12.46 -2.70
N TRP A 36 10.16 13.45 -1.82
CA TRP A 36 10.79 14.76 -1.99
C TRP A 36 11.73 15.02 -0.83
N ALA A 37 13.01 14.88 -1.12
CA ALA A 37 14.10 15.22 -0.22
C ALA A 37 13.91 16.59 0.44
N SER A 38 13.41 17.59 -0.30
CA SER A 38 13.20 18.95 0.23
C SER A 38 12.20 19.01 1.40
N LEU A 39 11.34 17.99 1.59
CA LEU A 39 10.34 17.96 2.63
C LEU A 39 10.87 17.30 3.91
N PRO A 40 10.54 17.87 5.08
CA PRO A 40 10.84 17.26 6.37
C PRO A 40 9.87 16.13 6.68
N THR A 41 10.33 15.20 7.50
CA THR A 41 9.47 14.33 8.31
C THR A 41 8.69 15.15 9.33
N ALA A 42 7.70 14.54 10.00
CA ALA A 42 6.96 15.17 11.08
C ALA A 42 7.86 15.65 12.24
N MET A 43 9.05 15.05 12.39
CA MET A 43 10.08 15.41 13.37
C MET A 43 11.02 16.54 12.90
N GLY A 44 10.82 17.08 11.69
CA GLY A 44 11.61 18.19 11.16
C GLY A 44 12.94 17.81 10.49
N LYS A 45 13.31 16.52 10.48
CA LYS A 45 14.51 16.03 9.78
C LYS A 45 14.18 15.55 8.36
N GLY A 46 15.14 15.59 7.44
CA GLY A 46 14.99 14.93 6.14
C GLY A 46 14.87 13.41 6.29
N ALA A 47 14.20 12.76 5.33
CA ALA A 47 14.06 11.30 5.34
C ALA A 47 15.35 10.56 4.97
N TYR A 48 16.25 11.23 4.23
CA TYR A 48 17.52 10.67 3.79
C TYR A 48 18.64 11.03 4.78
N ALA A 49 19.57 10.08 4.99
CA ALA A 49 20.67 10.25 5.94
C ALA A 49 21.56 11.45 5.58
N GLY A 50 21.89 12.27 6.58
CA GLY A 50 22.72 13.46 6.41
C GLY A 50 22.03 14.64 5.73
N GLN A 51 20.73 14.54 5.44
CA GLN A 51 20.01 15.56 4.70
C GLN A 51 19.25 16.53 5.61
N ASN A 52 19.43 17.83 5.35
CA ASN A 52 18.60 18.88 5.92
C ASN A 52 17.40 19.17 5.01
N ALA A 53 16.20 19.20 5.58
CA ALA A 53 15.01 19.61 4.84
C ALA A 53 15.06 21.11 4.56
N ALA A 54 14.65 21.51 3.36
CA ALA A 54 14.66 22.93 2.95
C ALA A 54 13.53 23.73 3.59
N VAL A 55 12.46 23.06 4.04
CA VAL A 55 11.29 23.68 4.67
C VAL A 55 11.02 23.04 6.03
N GLY A 56 10.47 23.81 6.97
CA GLY A 56 10.05 23.30 8.28
C GLY A 56 8.70 22.55 8.23
N PRO A 57 8.45 21.63 9.16
CA PRO A 57 7.23 20.80 9.16
C PRO A 57 5.97 21.65 9.30
N ASP A 58 6.00 22.75 10.05
CA ASP A 58 4.85 23.65 10.20
C ASP A 58 4.45 24.33 8.89
N ARG A 59 5.42 24.59 8.01
CA ARG A 59 5.12 25.14 6.68
C ARG A 59 4.39 24.10 5.83
N VAL A 60 4.79 22.84 5.92
CA VAL A 60 4.11 21.73 5.23
C VAL A 60 2.69 21.57 5.76
N ARG A 61 2.50 21.57 7.09
CA ARG A 61 1.17 21.51 7.72
C ARG A 61 0.26 22.64 7.26
N LYS A 62 0.76 23.89 7.22
CA LYS A 62 0.01 25.04 6.70
C LYS A 62 -0.42 24.85 5.25
N VAL A 63 0.43 24.27 4.41
CA VAL A 63 0.09 23.98 3.00
C VAL A 63 -0.95 22.88 2.91
N LEU A 64 -0.80 21.77 3.65
CA LEU A 64 -1.77 20.68 3.68
C LEU A 64 -3.15 21.13 4.17
N ALA A 65 -3.19 21.98 5.22
CA ALA A 65 -4.42 22.59 5.69
C ALA A 65 -5.11 23.43 4.59
N LYS A 66 -4.33 24.22 3.84
CA LYS A 66 -4.85 25.02 2.71
C LYS A 66 -5.33 24.13 1.56
N VAL A 67 -4.64 23.02 1.28
CA VAL A 67 -5.06 22.03 0.28
C VAL A 67 -6.38 21.39 0.71
N ARG A 68 -6.51 20.97 1.97
CA ARG A 68 -7.75 20.40 2.51
C ARG A 68 -8.91 21.38 2.46
N GLN A 69 -8.67 22.64 2.82
CA GLN A 69 -9.67 23.71 2.71
C GLN A 69 -10.15 23.89 1.27
N ARG A 70 -9.21 23.99 0.31
CA ARG A 70 -9.55 24.11 -1.12
C ARG A 70 -10.26 22.88 -1.65
N HIS A 71 -9.85 21.68 -1.23
CA HIS A 71 -10.52 20.45 -1.61
C HIS A 71 -11.98 20.40 -1.14
N GLY A 72 -12.25 20.88 0.09
CA GLY A 72 -13.61 21.01 0.60
C GLY A 72 -14.43 22.08 -0.14
N ALA A 73 -13.81 23.21 -0.51
CA ALA A 73 -14.48 24.29 -1.25
C ALA A 73 -14.72 23.98 -2.74
N SER A 74 -13.85 23.17 -3.36
CA SER A 74 -13.98 22.72 -4.75
C SER A 74 -14.94 21.55 -4.91
N GLN A 75 -15.31 20.88 -3.82
CA GLN A 75 -16.49 20.02 -3.86
C GLN A 75 -17.68 20.95 -3.97
N PRO A 76 -18.51 20.86 -5.03
CA PRO A 76 -19.78 21.58 -5.02
C PRO A 76 -20.48 21.18 -3.73
N ALA A 77 -21.00 22.17 -2.99
CA ALA A 77 -22.02 21.90 -2.01
C ALA A 77 -23.10 21.15 -2.77
N ARG A 78 -23.08 19.81 -2.72
CA ARG A 78 -24.30 19.05 -2.85
C ARG A 78 -25.10 19.58 -1.68
N GLU A 79 -25.95 20.55 -1.98
CA GLU A 79 -27.10 20.85 -1.19
C GLU A 79 -27.83 19.51 -1.07
N ILE A 80 -27.47 18.80 -0.02
CA ILE A 80 -28.28 17.71 0.46
C ILE A 80 -29.48 18.46 1.04
N VAL A 81 -30.49 18.70 0.21
CA VAL A 81 -31.86 18.86 0.68
C VAL A 81 -32.23 17.52 1.32
N VAL A 82 -31.77 17.31 2.55
CA VAL A 82 -32.38 16.36 3.48
C VAL A 82 -33.38 17.19 4.27
N GLU A 83 -34.46 17.52 3.58
CA GLU A 83 -35.78 17.49 4.19
C GLU A 83 -36.60 16.48 3.40
N LYS A 84 -36.26 15.22 3.62
CA LYS A 84 -37.24 14.15 3.58
C LYS A 84 -36.82 13.16 4.64
N GLU A 85 -37.65 13.10 5.67
CA GLU A 85 -37.76 11.96 6.58
C GLU A 85 -38.02 10.72 5.70
N VAL A 86 -36.95 10.13 5.16
CA VAL A 86 -36.97 8.87 4.42
C VAL A 86 -36.39 7.84 5.34
N ASP A 87 -37.31 7.13 5.97
CA ASP A 87 -37.18 5.79 6.49
C ASP A 87 -35.95 5.08 5.91
N LYS A 88 -35.00 4.72 6.78
CA LYS A 88 -33.78 3.98 6.40
C LYS A 88 -34.23 2.83 5.48
N PRO A 89 -33.86 2.80 4.18
CA PRO A 89 -34.06 1.59 3.43
C PRO A 89 -33.09 0.60 4.04
N VAL A 90 -33.64 -0.32 4.85
CA VAL A 90 -32.98 -1.52 5.33
C VAL A 90 -32.38 -2.16 4.09
N VAL A 91 -31.06 -2.06 3.95
CA VAL A 91 -30.33 -2.79 2.94
C VAL A 91 -30.72 -4.25 3.20
N PRO A 92 -31.29 -4.98 2.23
CA PRO A 92 -31.65 -6.36 2.48
C PRO A 92 -30.36 -7.08 2.87
N VAL A 93 -30.35 -7.67 4.07
CA VAL A 93 -29.21 -8.39 4.68
C VAL A 93 -28.55 -9.39 3.73
N SER A 94 -29.26 -9.82 2.68
CA SER A 94 -28.74 -10.65 1.61
C SER A 94 -27.58 -10.00 0.84
N VAL A 95 -27.62 -8.69 0.58
CA VAL A 95 -26.56 -8.00 -0.19
C VAL A 95 -25.29 -7.85 0.64
N GLU A 96 -25.43 -7.57 1.94
CA GLU A 96 -24.29 -7.51 2.86
C GLU A 96 -23.67 -8.90 3.09
N ALA A 97 -24.51 -9.93 3.17
CA ALA A 97 -24.04 -11.32 3.26
C ALA A 97 -23.28 -11.75 2.00
N GLU A 98 -23.74 -11.36 0.81
CA GLU A 98 -23.07 -11.66 -0.47
C GLU A 98 -21.71 -10.94 -0.56
N ILE A 99 -21.65 -9.66 -0.17
CA ILE A 99 -20.40 -8.87 -0.14
C ILE A 99 -19.41 -9.47 0.87
N ARG A 100 -19.88 -9.90 2.04
CA ARG A 100 -19.06 -10.56 3.05
C ARG A 100 -18.53 -11.91 2.57
N LYS A 101 -19.37 -12.72 1.91
CA LYS A 101 -18.98 -14.00 1.31
C LYS A 101 -17.95 -13.86 0.20
N ARG A 102 -18.03 -12.79 -0.61
CA ARG A 102 -17.01 -12.43 -1.60
C ARG A 102 -15.71 -11.95 -0.94
N THR A 103 -15.81 -11.16 0.13
CA THR A 103 -14.64 -10.61 0.83
C THR A 103 -13.86 -11.71 1.57
N ASP A 104 -14.55 -12.65 2.21
CA ASP A 104 -13.92 -13.82 2.86
C ASP A 104 -13.19 -14.72 1.84
N GLN A 105 -13.70 -14.81 0.60
CA GLN A 105 -13.02 -15.49 -0.50
C GLN A 105 -11.78 -14.77 -1.03
N TRP A 106 -11.54 -13.50 -0.70
CA TRP A 106 -10.28 -12.81 -1.02
C TRP A 106 -9.38 -12.66 0.21
N SER A 107 -9.93 -12.82 1.41
CA SER A 107 -9.19 -12.79 2.67
C SER A 107 -8.04 -13.80 2.68
N TRP A 108 -8.27 -15.05 2.23
CA TRP A 108 -7.23 -16.10 2.21
C TRP A 108 -6.05 -15.75 1.28
N ILE A 109 -6.28 -15.03 0.18
CA ILE A 109 -5.21 -14.60 -0.73
C ILE A 109 -4.34 -13.55 -0.04
N THR A 110 -4.95 -12.59 0.67
CA THR A 110 -4.22 -11.63 1.52
C THR A 110 -3.50 -12.32 2.67
N THR A 111 -4.04 -13.40 3.23
CA THR A 111 -3.33 -14.19 4.24
C THR A 111 -2.10 -14.89 3.65
N ILE A 112 -2.17 -15.45 2.44
CA ILE A 112 -1.05 -16.17 1.82
C ILE A 112 -0.01 -15.20 1.23
N PHE A 113 -0.43 -14.18 0.48
CA PHE A 113 0.50 -13.22 -0.16
C PHE A 113 0.90 -12.05 0.76
N GLY A 114 0.13 -11.74 1.80
CA GLY A 114 0.46 -10.73 2.81
C GLY A 114 1.27 -11.26 3.99
N SER A 115 1.59 -12.56 4.01
CA SER A 115 2.31 -13.24 5.10
C SER A 115 3.82 -12.98 5.14
N GLY A 116 4.29 -11.82 4.66
CA GLY A 116 5.59 -11.30 5.13
C GLY A 116 5.55 -10.93 6.63
N GLY A 117 4.39 -10.52 7.15
CA GLY A 117 4.25 -10.07 8.56
C GLY A 117 3.51 -11.04 9.49
N ALA A 118 2.43 -11.68 9.03
CA ALA A 118 1.65 -12.60 9.87
C ALA A 118 2.29 -14.00 10.01
N GLY A 119 3.01 -14.46 8.98
CA GLY A 119 3.73 -15.74 9.03
C GLY A 119 4.87 -15.72 10.05
N LEU A 120 5.62 -14.62 10.15
CA LEU A 120 6.67 -14.43 11.15
C LEU A 120 6.11 -14.36 12.59
N ALA A 121 4.94 -13.76 12.78
CA ALA A 121 4.28 -13.73 14.09
C ALA A 121 3.80 -15.13 14.54
N ALA A 122 3.38 -15.99 13.60
CA ALA A 122 3.04 -17.38 13.88
C ALA A 122 4.27 -18.25 14.20
N LEU A 123 5.45 -17.93 13.64
CA LEU A 123 6.71 -18.59 13.97
C LEU A 123 7.26 -18.20 15.36
N ALA A 124 6.82 -17.07 15.93
CA ALA A 124 7.29 -16.59 17.23
C ALA A 124 6.76 -17.41 18.43
N GLY A 125 5.64 -18.13 18.26
CA GLY A 125 5.06 -19.03 19.27
C GLY A 125 5.24 -20.52 18.96
N MET A 126 6.02 -20.84 17.92
CA MET A 126 6.14 -22.20 17.38
C MET A 126 7.37 -22.91 17.94
N ASP A 127 7.24 -24.20 18.23
CA ASP A 127 8.35 -25.03 18.69
C ASP A 127 9.55 -24.97 17.71
N TRP A 128 10.76 -24.89 18.25
CA TRP A 128 11.99 -24.63 17.48
C TRP A 128 12.30 -25.74 16.47
N GLN A 129 11.84 -26.97 16.73
CA GLN A 129 11.95 -28.07 15.77
C GLN A 129 11.07 -27.83 14.53
N THR A 130 9.92 -27.17 14.67
CA THR A 130 9.03 -26.84 13.54
C THR A 130 9.57 -25.67 12.73
N VAL A 131 10.11 -24.63 13.40
CA VAL A 131 10.76 -23.50 12.72
C VAL A 131 11.96 -23.96 11.88
N THR A 132 12.78 -24.85 12.43
CA THR A 132 13.93 -25.41 11.70
C THR A 132 13.52 -26.34 10.56
N ALA A 133 12.46 -27.14 10.73
CA ALA A 133 11.92 -27.99 9.66
C ALA A 133 11.36 -27.17 8.48
N ILE A 134 10.58 -26.12 8.76
CA ILE A 134 10.05 -25.21 7.73
C ILE A 134 11.19 -24.45 7.04
N GLY A 135 12.17 -23.97 7.81
CA GLY A 135 13.34 -23.29 7.27
C GLY A 135 14.17 -24.19 6.35
N ALA A 136 14.40 -25.44 6.73
CA ALA A 136 15.12 -26.42 5.91
C ALA A 136 14.36 -26.75 4.62
N LEU A 137 13.04 -26.91 4.68
CA LEU A 137 12.19 -27.13 3.49
C LEU A 137 12.21 -25.93 2.54
N ALA A 138 12.10 -24.70 3.07
CA ALA A 138 12.11 -23.48 2.28
C ALA A 138 13.48 -23.27 1.60
N LEU A 139 14.58 -23.48 2.33
CA LEU A 139 15.94 -23.40 1.79
C LEU A 139 16.20 -24.51 0.76
N GLY A 140 15.78 -25.74 1.03
CA GLY A 140 15.88 -26.86 0.10
C GLY A 140 15.12 -26.59 -1.21
N GLY A 141 13.87 -26.11 -1.10
CA GLY A 141 13.06 -25.72 -2.26
C GLY A 141 13.69 -24.58 -3.06
N LEU A 142 14.27 -23.58 -2.39
CA LEU A 142 14.98 -22.47 -3.04
C LEU A 142 16.22 -22.97 -3.80
N ILE A 143 17.00 -23.87 -3.20
CA ILE A 143 18.17 -24.47 -3.85
C ILE A 143 17.74 -25.28 -5.09
N ILE A 144 16.70 -26.10 -4.97
CA ILE A 144 16.14 -26.85 -6.10
C ILE A 144 15.66 -25.90 -7.21
N ALA A 145 14.94 -24.83 -6.86
CA ALA A 145 14.47 -23.84 -7.83
C ALA A 145 15.63 -23.14 -8.55
N LEU A 146 16.72 -22.81 -7.84
CA LEU A 146 17.93 -22.23 -8.44
C LEU A 146 18.68 -23.22 -9.35
N LEU A 147 18.68 -24.51 -9.02
CA LEU A 147 19.25 -25.55 -9.87
C LEU A 147 18.40 -25.76 -11.14
N LEU A 148 17.08 -25.81 -10.99
CA LEU A 148 16.14 -25.92 -12.12
C LEU A 148 16.14 -24.66 -13.00
N ARG A 149 16.43 -23.47 -12.44
CA ARG A 149 16.60 -22.24 -13.22
C ARG A 149 17.65 -22.39 -14.31
N ARG A 150 18.75 -23.11 -14.05
CA ARG A 150 19.78 -23.36 -15.08
C ARG A 150 19.23 -24.23 -16.22
N GLN A 151 18.40 -25.21 -15.93
CA GLN A 151 17.80 -26.09 -16.94
C GLN A 151 16.72 -25.37 -17.77
N ILE A 152 15.90 -24.54 -17.13
CA ILE A 152 14.86 -23.74 -17.80
C ILE A 152 15.48 -22.74 -18.78
N VAL A 153 16.61 -22.11 -18.43
CA VAL A 153 17.31 -21.17 -19.33
C VAL A 153 17.82 -21.89 -20.59
N CYS A 154 18.38 -23.10 -20.46
CA CYS A 154 18.80 -23.87 -21.62
C CYS A 154 17.60 -24.30 -22.49
N ALA A 155 16.52 -24.80 -21.87
CA ALA A 155 15.32 -25.19 -22.61
C ALA A 155 14.68 -24.02 -23.38
N VAL A 156 14.65 -22.82 -22.79
CA VAL A 156 14.13 -21.61 -23.45
C VAL A 156 15.04 -21.16 -24.60
N GLN A 157 16.37 -21.31 -24.47
CA GLN A 157 17.30 -20.99 -25.55
C GLN A 157 17.18 -21.94 -26.74
N ASP A 158 16.93 -23.23 -26.49
CA ASP A 158 16.70 -24.21 -27.55
C ASP A 158 15.38 -23.95 -28.29
N VAL A 159 14.31 -23.63 -27.57
CA VAL A 159 13.03 -23.20 -28.18
C VAL A 159 13.21 -21.93 -29.02
N ARG A 160 13.98 -20.95 -28.52
CA ARG A 160 14.25 -19.72 -29.26
C ARG A 160 15.05 -19.98 -30.54
N ARG A 161 16.06 -20.87 -30.50
CA ARG A 161 16.83 -21.27 -31.71
C ARG A 161 15.97 -22.02 -32.73
N MET A 162 14.98 -22.80 -32.29
CA MET A 162 14.05 -23.48 -33.21
C MET A 162 13.03 -22.55 -33.87
N ILE A 163 12.78 -21.36 -33.31
CA ILE A 163 11.87 -20.36 -33.89
C ILE A 163 12.64 -19.36 -34.79
N GLU A 164 13.91 -19.11 -34.48
CA GLU A 164 14.77 -18.17 -35.21
C GLU A 164 15.61 -18.83 -36.33
N GLY A 165 15.51 -20.16 -36.52
CA GLY A 165 16.08 -20.91 -37.64
C GLY A 165 15.00 -21.37 -38.61
#